data_AF-A0A963IMU2-F1
#
_entry.id   AF-A0A963IMU2-F1
#
_cell.length_a   1.000
_cell.length_b   1.000
_cell.length_c   1.000
_cell.angle_alpha   90.00
_cell.angle_beta   90.00
_cell.angle_gamma   90.00
#
_symmetry.space_group_name_H-M   'P 1'
#
loop_
_entity.id
_entity.type
_entity.pdbx_description
1 polymer ?
#
loop_
_entity_poly.entity_id
_entity_poly.type
_entity_poly.pdbx_seq_one_letter_code
_entity_poly.pdbx_strand_id
1 'polypeptide(L)'
;RLFMKYPRFLCEVLNVTGGRVSAGALRLIKDVYFSPTTRPETLLRFAGLVQPESARAICDLALLGCWRWLLEKPPALPVLVVGGELDMLFPPEMIRPVARRWSAELRIVPDTGHALILDEHWARCAAAVLEWLEALAPCAASRPVAADERACVL
;
A
#
# COMPACT_ATOMS: atom_id res chain seq x y z
N ARG A 1 -4.75 -4.05 -18.46
CA ARG A 1 -3.53 -4.27 -19.29
C ARG A 1 -2.61 -5.36 -18.71
N LEU A 2 -2.52 -5.50 -17.38
CA LEU A 2 -1.69 -6.50 -16.69
C LEU A 2 -1.84 -7.94 -17.26
N PHE A 3 -3.05 -8.49 -17.28
CA PHE A 3 -3.28 -9.87 -17.75
C PHE A 3 -2.98 -10.10 -19.24
N MET A 4 -3.01 -9.04 -20.06
CA MET A 4 -2.59 -9.14 -21.46
C MET A 4 -1.07 -9.15 -21.60
N LYS A 5 -0.34 -8.42 -20.75
CA LYS A 5 1.12 -8.37 -20.77
C LYS A 5 1.75 -9.57 -20.04
N TYR A 6 1.07 -10.07 -19.01
CA TYR A 6 1.52 -11.17 -18.17
C TYR A 6 0.38 -12.18 -17.94
N PRO A 7 0.07 -13.04 -18.94
CA PRO A 7 -1.05 -13.97 -18.85
C PRO A 7 -0.87 -15.04 -17.75
N ARG A 8 0.38 -15.34 -17.37
CA ARG A 8 0.72 -16.26 -16.28
C ARG A 8 0.82 -15.60 -14.90
N PHE A 9 0.56 -14.29 -14.81
CA PHE A 9 0.73 -13.53 -13.57
C PHE A 9 0.05 -14.18 -12.36
N LEU A 10 -1.24 -14.55 -12.50
CA LEU A 10 -2.00 -15.14 -11.41
C LEU A 10 -1.41 -16.49 -10.95
N CYS A 11 -0.97 -17.33 -11.90
CA CYS A 11 -0.35 -18.61 -11.57
C CYS A 11 1.00 -18.42 -10.86
N GLU A 12 1.81 -17.45 -11.28
CA GLU A 12 3.10 -17.18 -10.66
C GLU A 12 2.95 -16.56 -9.27
N VAL A 13 1.97 -15.68 -9.06
CA VAL A 13 1.62 -15.17 -7.72
C VAL A 13 1.22 -16.34 -6.83
N LEU A 14 0.32 -17.22 -7.29
CA LEU A 14 -0.11 -18.40 -6.53
C LEU A 14 1.05 -19.35 -6.19
N ASN A 15 2.02 -19.53 -7.10
CA ASN A 15 3.21 -20.32 -6.85
C ASN A 15 4.10 -19.70 -5.77
N VAL A 16 4.34 -18.39 -5.85
CA VAL A 16 5.16 -17.66 -4.87
C VAL A 16 4.48 -17.64 -3.50
N THR A 17 3.17 -17.39 -3.44
CA THR A 17 2.37 -17.54 -2.22
C THR A 17 2.22 -18.98 -1.77
N GLY A 18 2.60 -19.97 -2.59
CA GLY A 18 2.71 -21.37 -2.20
C GLY A 18 4.11 -21.76 -1.72
N GLY A 19 5.01 -20.78 -1.56
CA GLY A 19 6.40 -21.00 -1.16
C GLY A 19 7.34 -21.42 -2.30
N ARG A 20 6.87 -21.42 -3.55
CA ARG A 20 7.68 -21.77 -4.74
C ARG A 20 8.20 -20.51 -5.41
N VAL A 21 9.39 -20.08 -5.01
CA VAL A 21 10.08 -18.93 -5.63
C VAL A 21 11.03 -19.43 -6.71
N SER A 22 10.65 -19.25 -7.98
CA SER A 22 11.52 -19.51 -9.14
C SER A 22 12.16 -18.22 -9.66
N ALA A 23 13.26 -18.33 -10.42
CA ALA A 23 13.88 -17.16 -11.05
C ALA A 23 12.94 -16.42 -12.02
N GLY A 24 12.03 -17.16 -12.68
CA GLY A 24 11.00 -16.58 -13.55
C GLY A 24 9.94 -15.82 -12.73
N ALA A 25 9.52 -16.37 -11.61
CA ALA A 25 8.58 -15.73 -10.70
C ALA A 25 9.16 -14.44 -10.09
N LEU A 26 10.44 -14.45 -9.69
CA LEU A 26 11.12 -13.26 -9.19
C LEU A 26 11.16 -12.14 -10.23
N ARG A 27 11.48 -12.46 -11.49
CA ARG A 27 11.48 -11.46 -12.57
C ARG A 27 10.09 -10.87 -12.78
N LEU A 28 9.06 -11.71 -12.80
CA LEU A 28 7.67 -11.26 -12.94
C LEU A 28 7.22 -10.40 -11.75
N ILE A 29 7.59 -10.77 -10.52
CA ILE A 29 7.33 -9.94 -9.34
C ILE A 29 8.03 -8.59 -9.47
N LYS A 30 9.31 -8.55 -9.87
CA LYS A 30 10.02 -7.29 -10.10
C LYS A 30 9.25 -6.41 -11.09
N ASP A 31 8.87 -6.96 -12.24
CA ASP A 31 8.28 -6.20 -13.33
C ASP A 31 6.84 -5.73 -13.04
N VAL A 32 6.16 -6.34 -12.06
CA VAL A 32 4.77 -6.03 -11.73
C VAL A 32 4.63 -5.28 -10.41
N TYR A 33 5.43 -5.64 -9.40
CA TYR A 33 5.32 -5.09 -8.05
C TYR A 33 6.24 -3.90 -7.80
N PHE A 34 7.34 -3.76 -8.54
CA PHE A 34 8.38 -2.77 -8.23
C PHE A 34 8.62 -1.81 -9.40
N SER A 35 9.16 -0.64 -9.07
CA SER A 35 9.68 0.30 -10.04
C SER A 35 10.84 -0.32 -10.85
N PRO A 36 11.05 0.12 -12.11
CA PRO A 36 12.19 -0.33 -12.91
C PRO A 36 13.55 -0.11 -12.21
N THR A 37 13.66 0.97 -11.43
CA THR A 37 14.85 1.39 -10.69
C THR A 37 15.18 0.49 -9.49
N THR A 38 14.22 -0.27 -8.97
CA THR A 38 14.45 -1.17 -7.83
C THR A 38 15.52 -2.20 -8.13
N ARG A 39 16.56 -2.25 -7.29
CA ARG A 39 17.70 -3.14 -7.52
C ARG A 39 17.35 -4.62 -7.29
N PRO A 40 17.92 -5.56 -8.07
CA PRO A 40 17.67 -7.00 -7.88
C PRO A 40 18.03 -7.52 -6.48
N GLU A 41 19.04 -6.94 -5.83
CA GLU A 41 19.46 -7.35 -4.49
C GLU A 41 18.38 -7.04 -3.43
N THR A 42 17.67 -5.92 -3.60
CA THR A 42 16.52 -5.54 -2.77
C THR A 42 15.41 -6.59 -2.90
N LEU A 43 15.12 -7.03 -4.12
CA LEU A 43 14.14 -8.08 -4.38
C LEU A 43 14.53 -9.41 -3.73
N LEU A 44 15.79 -9.83 -3.85
CA LEU A 44 16.28 -11.08 -3.27
C LEU A 44 16.21 -11.06 -1.74
N ARG A 45 16.52 -9.93 -1.12
CA ARG A 45 16.38 -9.73 0.33
C ARG A 45 14.93 -9.95 0.77
N PHE A 46 13.96 -9.37 0.05
CA PHE A 46 12.55 -9.49 0.40
C PHE A 46 11.93 -10.83 0.00
N ALA A 47 12.42 -11.48 -1.05
CA ALA A 47 11.97 -12.80 -1.47
C ALA A 47 12.11 -13.86 -0.36
N GLY A 48 13.16 -13.77 0.46
CA GLY A 48 13.34 -14.65 1.63
C GLY A 48 12.37 -14.38 2.79
N LEU A 49 11.69 -13.24 2.79
CA LEU A 49 10.68 -12.88 3.79
C LEU A 49 9.26 -13.23 3.36
N VAL A 50 9.04 -13.49 2.07
CA VAL A 50 7.72 -13.85 1.53
C VAL A 50 7.24 -15.14 2.21
N GLN A 51 6.05 -15.06 2.80
CA GLN A 51 5.38 -16.20 3.40
C GLN A 51 4.23 -16.65 2.52
N PRO A 52 3.75 -17.89 2.71
CA PRO A 52 2.53 -18.32 2.06
C PRO A 52 1.33 -17.44 2.43
N GLU A 53 0.58 -17.00 1.43
CA GLU A 53 -0.63 -16.20 1.63
C GLU A 53 -1.86 -17.10 1.77
N SER A 54 -2.87 -16.62 2.50
CA SER A 54 -4.12 -17.36 2.65
C SER A 54 -4.86 -17.43 1.31
N ALA A 55 -5.12 -18.63 0.80
CA ALA A 55 -5.92 -18.85 -0.40
C ALA A 55 -7.31 -18.18 -0.29
N ARG A 56 -7.89 -18.15 0.92
CA ARG A 56 -9.14 -17.44 1.19
C ARG A 56 -8.98 -15.93 1.00
N ALA A 57 -7.91 -15.33 1.54
CA ALA A 57 -7.67 -13.89 1.39
C ALA A 57 -7.47 -13.51 -0.09
N ILE A 58 -6.76 -14.35 -0.85
CA ILE A 58 -6.60 -14.16 -2.30
C ILE A 58 -7.95 -14.23 -3.02
N CYS A 59 -8.78 -15.22 -2.72
CA CYS A 59 -10.12 -15.34 -3.30
C CYS A 59 -11.01 -14.17 -2.93
N ASP A 60 -10.98 -13.71 -1.68
CA ASP A 60 -11.76 -12.56 -1.21
C ASP A 60 -11.35 -11.29 -1.98
N LEU A 61 -10.05 -11.05 -2.17
CA LEU A 61 -9.54 -9.93 -2.96
C LEU A 61 -9.99 -10.01 -4.44
N ALA A 62 -9.93 -11.20 -5.05
CA ALA A 62 -10.24 -11.40 -6.46
C ALA A 62 -11.75 -11.39 -6.77
N LEU A 63 -12.58 -11.92 -5.87
CA LEU A 63 -14.00 -12.20 -6.13
C LEU A 63 -14.95 -11.28 -5.36
N LEU A 64 -14.61 -10.92 -4.12
CA LEU A 64 -15.53 -10.26 -3.18
C LEU A 64 -15.18 -8.80 -2.89
N GLY A 65 -13.93 -8.41 -3.07
CA GLY A 65 -13.42 -7.06 -2.77
C GLY A 65 -14.20 -5.95 -3.47
N CYS A 66 -14.75 -6.23 -4.66
CA CYS A 66 -15.46 -5.23 -5.47
C CYS A 66 -16.92 -4.99 -5.06
N TRP A 67 -17.57 -5.89 -4.31
CA TRP A 67 -19.03 -5.87 -4.17
C TRP A 67 -19.48 -5.24 -2.86
N ARG A 68 -18.80 -5.56 -1.75
CA ARG A 68 -19.27 -5.16 -0.42
C ARG A 68 -18.98 -3.68 -0.08
N TRP A 69 -17.87 -3.13 -0.58
CA TRP A 69 -17.48 -1.72 -0.38
C TRP A 69 -18.31 -0.69 -1.17
N LEU A 70 -19.12 -1.13 -2.14
CA LEU A 70 -19.95 -0.27 -2.97
C LEU A 70 -21.28 0.08 -2.28
N LEU A 71 -21.68 -0.70 -1.27
CA LEU A 71 -23.02 -0.64 -0.70
C LEU A 71 -23.16 0.42 0.41
N GLU A 72 -22.12 0.69 1.19
CA GLU A 72 -22.21 1.56 2.38
C GLU A 72 -21.31 2.79 2.28
N LYS A 73 -21.86 4.00 2.49
CA LYS A 73 -21.05 5.23 2.49
C LYS A 73 -20.00 5.19 3.61
N PRO A 74 -18.72 5.49 3.33
CA PRO A 74 -17.69 5.48 4.34
C PRO A 74 -17.97 6.57 5.39
N PRO A 75 -17.50 6.36 6.63
CA PRO A 75 -17.60 7.37 7.67
C PRO A 75 -16.80 8.63 7.29
N ALA A 76 -17.19 9.77 7.84
CA ALA A 76 -16.49 11.04 7.65
C ALA A 76 -15.21 11.06 8.52
N LEU A 77 -14.10 10.61 7.94
CA LEU A 77 -12.78 10.61 8.57
C LEU A 77 -11.76 11.25 7.61
N PRO A 78 -10.70 11.90 8.13
CA PRO A 78 -9.57 12.28 7.29
C PRO A 78 -8.90 11.02 6.73
N VAL A 79 -8.78 10.94 5.40
CA VAL A 79 -8.15 9.80 4.72
C VAL A 79 -7.11 10.30 3.72
N LEU A 80 -5.95 9.64 3.71
CA LEU A 80 -4.96 9.74 2.66
C LEU A 80 -4.93 8.43 1.87
N VAL A 81 -4.93 8.55 0.56
CA VAL A 81 -4.67 7.46 -0.37
C VAL A 81 -3.33 7.73 -1.04
N VAL A 82 -2.38 6.81 -0.91
CA VAL A 82 -1.07 6.87 -1.57
C VAL A 82 -1.00 5.76 -2.62
N GLY A 83 -0.53 6.09 -3.82
CA GLY A 83 -0.33 5.13 -4.91
C GLY A 83 0.96 5.40 -5.66
N GLY A 84 1.49 4.38 -6.32
CA GLY A 84 2.67 4.52 -7.20
C GLY A 84 2.23 4.88 -8.61
N GLU A 85 2.98 5.76 -9.27
CA GLU A 85 2.72 6.12 -10.67
C GLU A 85 2.85 4.91 -11.62
N LEU A 86 3.83 4.04 -11.34
CA LEU A 86 4.14 2.86 -12.14
C LEU A 86 3.47 1.59 -11.60
N ASP A 87 2.50 1.71 -10.70
CA ASP A 87 1.74 0.57 -10.18
C ASP A 87 0.98 -0.14 -11.32
N MET A 88 1.37 -1.38 -11.61
CA MET A 88 0.74 -2.20 -12.63
C MET A 88 -0.43 -3.05 -12.13
N LEU A 89 -0.55 -3.23 -10.80
CA LEU A 89 -1.58 -4.03 -10.14
C LEU A 89 -2.82 -3.20 -9.83
N PHE A 90 -2.61 -2.03 -9.24
CA PHE A 90 -3.64 -1.02 -9.01
C PHE A 90 -3.17 0.32 -9.59
N PRO A 91 -3.23 0.48 -10.92
CA PRO A 91 -2.84 1.72 -11.57
C PRO A 91 -3.57 2.94 -10.99
N PRO A 92 -3.02 4.15 -11.11
CA PRO A 92 -3.63 5.37 -10.58
C PRO A 92 -5.10 5.56 -11.01
N GLU A 93 -5.47 5.17 -12.22
CA GLU A 93 -6.86 5.15 -12.71
C GLU A 93 -7.82 4.28 -11.87
N MET A 94 -7.34 3.19 -11.26
CA MET A 94 -8.12 2.35 -10.35
C MET A 94 -8.18 2.91 -8.92
N ILE A 95 -7.15 3.64 -8.51
CA ILE A 95 -7.06 4.23 -7.16
C ILE A 95 -7.88 5.52 -7.04
N ARG A 96 -7.95 6.34 -8.10
CA ARG A 96 -8.70 7.62 -8.10
C ARG A 96 -10.17 7.50 -7.66
N PRO A 97 -10.95 6.49 -8.12
CA PRO A 97 -12.31 6.27 -7.60
C PRO A 97 -12.35 5.99 -6.10
N VAL A 98 -11.37 5.26 -5.56
CA VAL A 98 -11.26 4.99 -4.12
C VAL A 98 -11.04 6.29 -3.36
N ALA A 99 -10.11 7.14 -3.80
CA ALA A 99 -9.90 8.44 -3.14
C ALA A 99 -11.16 9.31 -3.16
N ARG A 100 -11.87 9.38 -4.29
CA ARG A 100 -13.15 10.11 -4.39
C ARG A 100 -14.21 9.55 -3.44
N ARG A 101 -14.32 8.22 -3.36
CA ARG A 101 -15.29 7.53 -2.50
C ARG A 101 -15.14 7.93 -1.03
N TRP A 102 -13.90 8.04 -0.58
CA TRP A 102 -13.54 8.37 0.79
C TRP A 102 -13.40 9.88 1.03
N SER A 103 -13.62 10.74 0.02
CA SER A 103 -13.28 12.17 0.07
C SER A 103 -11.83 12.39 0.55
N ALA A 104 -10.95 11.50 0.13
CA ALA A 104 -9.57 11.43 0.59
C ALA A 104 -8.66 12.34 -0.22
N GLU A 105 -7.58 12.77 0.42
CA GLU A 105 -6.42 13.29 -0.31
C GLU A 105 -5.75 12.15 -1.09
N LEU A 106 -5.35 12.41 -2.34
CA LEU A 106 -4.67 11.43 -3.19
C LEU A 106 -3.26 11.90 -3.52
N ARG A 107 -2.26 11.11 -3.15
CA ARG A 107 -0.85 11.33 -3.49
C ARG A 107 -0.35 10.19 -4.39
N ILE A 108 -0.08 10.51 -5.65
CA ILE A 108 0.57 9.59 -6.59
C ILE A 108 2.07 9.89 -6.56
N VAL A 109 2.87 8.91 -6.16
CA VAL A 109 4.32 9.06 -6.03
C VAL A 109 4.99 8.71 -7.37
N PRO A 110 5.76 9.64 -7.95
CA PRO A 110 6.37 9.44 -9.27
C PRO A 110 7.44 8.36 -9.23
N ASP A 111 7.56 7.64 -10.35
CA ASP A 111 8.52 6.55 -10.57
C ASP A 111 8.39 5.33 -9.63
N THR A 112 7.34 5.27 -8.80
CA THR A 112 7.16 4.19 -7.80
C THR A 112 6.24 3.09 -8.31
N GLY A 113 6.58 1.82 -8.04
CA GLY A 113 5.75 0.65 -8.33
C GLY A 113 4.63 0.41 -7.30
N HIS A 114 4.11 -0.82 -7.29
CA HIS A 114 3.02 -1.23 -6.40
C HIS A 114 3.45 -1.40 -4.93
N ALA A 115 4.63 -2.01 -4.71
CA ALA A 115 5.14 -2.32 -3.38
C ALA A 115 5.76 -1.09 -2.71
N LEU A 116 4.95 -0.06 -2.46
CA LEU A 116 5.38 1.29 -2.02
C LEU A 116 6.41 1.26 -0.89
N ILE A 117 6.20 0.41 0.11
CA ILE A 117 7.07 0.33 1.30
C ILE A 117 8.40 -0.40 1.04
N LEU A 118 8.51 -1.13 -0.07
CA LEU A 118 9.68 -1.93 -0.46
C LEU A 118 10.39 -1.41 -1.71
N ASP A 119 9.75 -0.48 -2.42
CA ASP A 119 10.26 0.12 -3.65
C ASP A 119 11.52 0.95 -3.38
N GLU A 120 12.39 1.13 -4.36
CA GLU A 120 13.55 2.02 -4.26
C GLU A 120 13.15 3.44 -3.79
N HIS A 121 11.97 3.89 -4.20
CA HIS A 121 11.44 5.22 -3.86
C HIS A 121 10.58 5.24 -2.58
N TRP A 122 10.66 4.22 -1.72
CA TRP A 122 9.86 4.11 -0.49
C TRP A 122 9.90 5.35 0.41
N ALA A 123 11.05 6.03 0.47
CA ALA A 123 11.22 7.22 1.32
C ALA A 123 10.29 8.37 0.91
N ARG A 124 9.98 8.52 -0.40
CA ARG A 124 9.02 9.51 -0.89
C ARG A 124 7.59 9.16 -0.48
N CYS A 125 7.27 7.86 -0.48
CA CYS A 125 5.97 7.38 0.01
C CYS A 125 5.82 7.65 1.52
N ALA A 126 6.87 7.38 2.29
CA ALA A 126 6.90 7.65 3.73
C ALA A 126 6.78 9.15 4.03
N ALA A 127 7.50 10.01 3.30
CA ALA A 127 7.39 11.46 3.43
C ALA A 127 5.97 11.95 3.14
N ALA A 128 5.33 11.43 2.10
CA ALA A 128 3.93 11.76 1.78
C ALA A 128 2.96 11.35 2.91
N VAL A 129 3.21 10.27 3.65
CA VAL A 129 2.38 9.93 4.81
C VAL A 129 2.68 10.85 5.98
N LEU A 130 3.95 11.12 6.26
CA LEU A 130 4.39 11.97 7.36
C LEU A 130 3.86 13.40 7.22
N GLU A 131 4.04 14.02 6.06
CA GLU A 131 3.55 15.39 5.77
C GLU A 131 2.04 15.50 5.96
N TRP A 132 1.29 14.45 5.59
CA TRP A 132 -0.16 14.43 5.80
C TRP A 132 -0.52 14.31 7.28
N LEU A 133 0.17 13.44 8.03
CA LEU A 133 -0.03 13.31 9.48
C LEU A 133 0.30 14.62 10.21
N GLU A 134 1.38 15.29 9.82
CA GLU A 134 1.76 16.59 10.38
C GLU A 134 0.73 17.69 10.06
N ALA A 135 0.13 17.66 8.87
CA ALA A 135 -0.96 18.58 8.51
C ALA A 135 -2.28 18.25 9.23
N LEU A 136 -2.50 16.99 9.63
CA LEU A 136 -3.68 16.56 10.39
C LEU A 136 -3.55 16.77 11.88
N ALA A 137 -2.33 16.72 12.43
CA ALA A 137 -2.08 17.15 13.78
C ALA A 137 -2.61 18.58 13.88
N PRO A 138 -3.55 18.89 14.78
CA PRO A 138 -3.88 20.27 15.06
C PRO A 138 -2.58 21.02 15.34
N CYS A 139 -2.59 22.34 15.15
CA CYS A 139 -1.77 23.19 16.01
C CYS A 139 -2.09 22.78 17.47
N ALA A 140 -1.35 21.81 18.01
CA ALA A 140 -1.58 21.21 19.32
C ALA A 140 -1.01 22.12 20.43
N ALA A 141 -0.76 23.39 20.10
CA ALA A 141 -0.77 24.50 21.04
C ALA A 141 -2.16 25.14 20.91
N SER A 142 -3.10 25.00 21.84
CA SER A 142 -2.97 25.06 23.28
C SER A 142 -4.16 24.35 23.94
N ARG A 143 -3.91 23.26 24.66
CA ARG A 143 -4.74 22.92 25.81
C ARG A 143 -3.84 23.10 27.03
N PRO A 144 -4.04 24.11 27.89
CA PRO A 144 -3.26 24.18 29.11
C PRO A 144 -3.54 22.91 29.90
N VAL A 145 -2.47 22.17 30.21
CA VAL A 145 -2.52 21.14 31.23
C VAL A 145 -2.83 21.89 32.52
N ALA A 146 -4.07 21.78 33.00
CA ALA A 146 -4.38 22.17 34.37
C ALA A 146 -3.50 21.32 35.27
N ALA A 147 -2.53 21.96 35.93
CA ALA A 147 -1.78 21.34 37.00
C ALA A 147 -2.76 21.01 38.12
N ASP A 148 -3.10 19.72 38.26
CA ASP A 148 -3.73 19.22 39.47
C ASP A 148 -2.64 18.91 40.48
N GLU A 149 -2.14 19.98 41.12
CA GLU A 149 -1.44 19.85 42.41
C GLU A 149 -2.48 19.51 43.48
N ARG A 150 -2.78 18.23 43.62
CA ARG A 150 -3.42 17.70 44.82
C ARG A 150 -2.68 16.47 45.35
N ALA A 151 -1.76 16.79 46.27
CA ALA A 151 -1.50 16.07 47.50
C ALA A 151 -1.12 14.57 47.40
N CYS A 152 0.18 14.31 47.24
CA CYS A 152 0.82 13.21 47.97
C CYS A 152 1.49 13.80 49.22
N VAL A 153 0.78 13.71 50.34
CA VAL A 153 1.39 13.82 51.68
C VAL A 153 1.64 12.38 52.13
N LEU A 154 2.89 12.03 52.35
CA LEU A 154 3.32 10.96 53.26
C LEU A 154 4.14 11.61 54.38
#